data_AF-A0A4Q1IGB8-F1
#
_entry.id   AF-A0A4Q1IGB8-F1
#
_cell.length_a   1.000
_cell.length_b   1.000
_cell.length_c   1.000
_cell.angle_alpha   90.00
_cell.angle_beta   90.00
_cell.angle_gamma   90.00
#
_symmetry.space_group_name_H-M   'P 1'
#
loop_
_entity.id
_entity.type
_entity.pdbx_description
1 polymer ?
#
loop_
_entity_poly.entity_id
_entity_poly.type
_entity_poly.pdbx_seq_one_letter_code
_entity_poly.pdbx_strand_id
1 'polypeptide(L)'
;MSNTGDNKKDQLKKVFNAFFDNPKTMKEVDIYTGVMRENICRYVCALRQKNKIALVGYRKCKITGKYKVGTYTTNPDLFPRSNQLKMF
;
A
#
# COMPACT_ATOMS: atom_id res chain seq x y z
N MET A 1 3.16 29.62 -8.66
CA MET A 1 2.89 28.40 -7.87
C MET A 1 3.65 27.26 -8.52
N SER A 2 4.44 26.55 -7.73
CA SER A 2 5.60 25.76 -8.14
C SER A 2 5.31 24.71 -9.21
N ASN A 3 5.94 24.86 -10.37
CA ASN A 3 6.21 23.78 -11.31
C ASN A 3 7.10 22.75 -10.60
N THR A 4 6.61 21.56 -10.32
CA THR A 4 7.48 20.42 -10.03
C THR A 4 6.77 19.18 -10.48
N GLY A 5 7.23 18.58 -11.58
CA GLY A 5 6.86 17.21 -11.91
C GLY A 5 7.22 16.37 -10.70
N ASP A 6 6.20 15.92 -9.95
CA ASP A 6 6.40 15.09 -8.77
C ASP A 6 7.34 13.95 -9.13
N ASN A 7 8.55 13.97 -8.59
CA ASN A 7 9.53 12.95 -8.85
C ASN A 7 8.92 11.61 -8.44
N LYS A 8 8.84 10.64 -9.36
CA LYS A 8 8.23 9.32 -9.10
C LYS A 8 8.78 8.66 -7.83
N LYS A 9 10.05 8.94 -7.50
CA LYS A 9 10.71 8.52 -6.26
C LYS A 9 10.08 9.11 -5.00
N ASP A 10 9.70 10.38 -5.03
CA ASP A 10 9.08 11.07 -3.90
C ASP A 10 7.65 10.59 -3.68
N GLN A 11 6.89 10.38 -4.76
CA GLN A 11 5.57 9.76 -4.69
C GLN A 11 5.65 8.34 -4.12
N LEU A 12 6.60 7.52 -4.60
CA LEU A 12 6.82 6.17 -4.08
C LEU A 12 7.15 6.20 -2.59
N LYS A 13 8.01 7.14 -2.14
CA LYS A 13 8.36 7.29 -0.73
C LYS A 13 7.15 7.67 0.13
N LYS A 14 6.32 8.62 -0.33
CA LYS A 14 5.07 9.01 0.36
C LYS A 14 4.11 7.82 0.48
N VAL A 15 3.91 7.08 -0.60
CA VAL A 15 3.06 5.87 -0.63
C VAL A 15 3.61 4.79 0.30
N PHE A 16 4.94 4.56 0.28
CA PHE A 16 5.60 3.59 1.14
C PHE A 16 5.42 3.93 2.62
N ASN A 17 5.63 5.18 3.00
CA ASN A 17 5.44 5.65 4.37
C ASN A 17 3.97 5.55 4.80
N ALA A 18 3.03 5.91 3.93
CA ALA A 18 1.60 5.81 4.23
C ALA A 18 1.14 4.38 4.53
N PHE A 19 1.74 3.37 3.91
CA PHE A 19 1.52 1.95 4.22
C PHE A 19 2.31 1.45 5.43
N PHE A 20 3.40 2.13 5.81
CA PHE A 20 4.24 1.77 6.95
C PHE A 20 3.58 2.19 8.25
N ASP A 21 3.06 3.42 8.30
CA ASP A 21 2.43 3.99 9.48
C ASP A 21 1.26 3.14 9.96
N ASN A 22 0.40 2.68 9.03
CA ASN A 22 -0.76 1.86 9.33
C ASN A 22 -1.22 1.06 8.10
N PRO A 23 -1.81 -0.14 8.27
CA PRO A 23 -2.42 -0.88 7.18
C PRO A 23 -3.59 -0.12 6.53
N LYS A 24 -3.41 0.30 5.27
CA LYS A 24 -4.38 1.11 4.51
C LYS A 24 -4.77 0.42 3.21
N THR A 25 -5.92 0.80 2.69
CA THR A 25 -6.33 0.42 1.33
C THR A 25 -5.68 1.35 0.31
N MET A 26 -5.50 0.90 -0.94
CA MET A 26 -4.93 1.76 -1.99
C MET A 26 -5.73 3.05 -2.21
N LYS A 27 -7.07 3.01 -2.01
CA LYS A 27 -7.92 4.19 -2.16
C LYS A 27 -7.81 5.16 -0.98
N GLU A 28 -7.53 4.66 0.22
CA GLU A 28 -7.21 5.53 1.36
C GLU A 28 -5.85 6.20 1.16
N VAL A 29 -4.86 5.51 0.59
CA VAL A 29 -3.55 6.10 0.29
C VAL A 29 -3.67 7.17 -0.80
N ASP A 30 -4.48 6.96 -1.84
CA ASP A 30 -4.80 7.96 -2.88
C ASP A 30 -5.24 9.29 -2.26
N ILE A 31 -6.23 9.24 -1.36
CA ILE A 31 -6.72 10.43 -0.65
C ILE A 31 -5.68 10.99 0.33
N TYR A 32 -4.94 10.13 1.04
CA TYR A 32 -3.98 10.56 2.06
C TYR A 32 -2.73 11.23 1.47
N THR A 33 -2.18 10.69 0.37
CA THR A 33 -0.95 11.20 -0.25
C THR A 33 -1.19 12.14 -1.42
N GLY A 34 -2.43 12.20 -1.94
CA GLY A 34 -2.77 12.94 -3.16
C GLY A 34 -2.15 12.35 -4.43
N VAL A 35 -1.72 11.08 -4.38
CA VAL A 35 -1.10 10.39 -5.52
C VAL A 35 -2.17 9.57 -6.20
N MET A 36 -2.34 9.77 -7.51
CA MET A 36 -3.32 9.02 -8.28
C MET A 36 -3.24 7.51 -8.05
N ARG A 37 -4.40 6.89 -7.86
CA ARG A 37 -4.55 5.46 -7.56
C ARG A 37 -3.83 4.56 -8.56
N GLU A 38 -3.80 4.93 -9.84
CA GLU A 38 -3.11 4.20 -10.92
C GLU A 38 -1.61 4.04 -10.63
N ASN A 39 -0.98 5.12 -10.15
CA ASN A 39 0.42 5.11 -9.74
C ASN A 39 0.61 4.26 -8.49
N ILE A 40 -0.31 4.35 -7.52
CA ILE A 40 -0.28 3.51 -6.31
C ILE A 40 -0.35 2.03 -6.67
N CYS A 41 -1.28 1.62 -7.55
CA CYS A 41 -1.38 0.24 -8.01
C CYS A 41 -0.06 -0.25 -8.63
N ARG A 42 0.59 0.58 -9.45
CA ARG A 42 1.90 0.27 -10.04
C ARG A 42 2.99 0.15 -8.97
N TYR A 43 3.05 1.06 -8.01
CA TYR A 43 4.02 1.03 -6.92
C TYR A 43 3.82 -0.19 -6.01
N VAL A 44 2.57 -0.52 -5.67
CA VAL A 44 2.26 -1.72 -4.89
C VAL A 44 2.71 -2.99 -5.62
N CYS A 45 2.46 -3.09 -6.93
CA CYS A 45 2.94 -4.22 -7.73
C CYS A 45 4.47 -4.34 -7.67
N ALA A 46 5.20 -3.23 -7.89
CA ALA A 46 6.65 -3.21 -7.84
C ALA A 46 7.21 -3.53 -6.43
N LEU A 47 6.56 -3.06 -5.37
CA LEU A 47 6.93 -3.37 -3.99
C LEU A 47 6.66 -4.83 -3.65
N ARG A 48 5.57 -5.41 -4.18
CA ARG A 48 5.20 -6.81 -3.95
C ARG A 48 6.18 -7.76 -4.63
N GLN A 49 6.63 -7.45 -5.85
CA GLN A 49 7.70 -8.19 -6.52
C GLN A 49 9.02 -8.16 -5.72
N LYS A 50 9.27 -7.09 -4.96
CA LYS A 50 10.44 -6.95 -4.09
C LYS A 50 10.22 -7.46 -2.67
N ASN A 51 9.07 -8.09 -2.39
CA ASN A 51 8.65 -8.50 -1.04
C ASN A 51 8.74 -7.37 0.01
N LYS A 52 8.49 -6.11 -0.40
CA LYS A 52 8.51 -4.93 0.47
C LYS A 52 7.13 -4.46 0.92
N ILE A 53 6.07 -5.14 0.47
CA ILE A 53 4.70 -4.87 0.89
C ILE A 53 3.94 -6.19 0.98
N ALA A 54 3.09 -6.32 1.98
CA ALA A 54 2.25 -7.49 2.16
C ALA A 54 0.77 -7.10 2.33
N LEU A 55 -0.12 -8.01 1.92
CA LEU A 55 -1.55 -7.91 2.20
C LEU A 55 -1.79 -8.43 3.63
N VAL A 56 -2.21 -7.56 4.54
CA VAL A 56 -2.50 -7.91 5.93
C VAL A 56 -3.85 -8.60 6.07
N GLY A 57 -4.81 -8.23 5.23
CA GLY A 57 -6.17 -8.74 5.29
C GLY A 57 -7.15 -7.91 4.48
N TYR A 58 -8.44 -8.06 4.80
CA TYR A 58 -9.52 -7.36 4.14
C TYR A 58 -10.39 -6.63 5.17
N ARG A 59 -10.69 -5.35 4.93
CA ARG A 59 -11.64 -4.58 5.76
C ARG A 59 -12.56 -3.72 4.92
N LYS A 60 -13.52 -3.08 5.58
CA LYS A 60 -14.34 -2.03 4.97
C LYS A 60 -13.47 -0.80 4.69
N CYS A 61 -13.45 -0.33 3.45
CA CYS A 61 -12.77 0.91 3.09
C CYS A 61 -13.52 2.10 3.71
N LYS A 62 -12.79 2.97 4.43
CA LYS A 62 -13.40 4.15 5.08
C LYS A 62 -13.85 5.20 4.07
N ILE A 63 -13.21 5.26 2.90
CA ILE A 63 -13.49 6.26 1.85
C ILE A 63 -14.67 5.84 0.99
N THR A 64 -14.66 4.62 0.46
CA THR A 64 -15.67 4.17 -0.51
C THR A 64 -16.81 3.38 0.13
N GLY A 65 -16.71 3.05 1.41
CA GLY A 65 -17.68 2.21 2.13
C GLY A 65 -17.74 0.74 1.66
N LYS A 66 -16.95 0.35 0.65
CA LYS A 66 -16.94 -1.03 0.13
C LYS A 66 -16.36 -2.00 1.15
N TYR A 67 -17.04 -3.14 1.31
CA TYR A 67 -16.58 -4.27 2.12
C TYR A 67 -15.55 -5.12 1.36
N LYS A 68 -14.80 -5.96 2.10
CA LYS A 68 -13.77 -6.88 1.57
C LYS A 68 -12.68 -6.18 0.73
N VAL A 69 -12.24 -5.00 1.14
CA VAL A 69 -11.15 -4.27 0.47
C VAL A 69 -9.81 -4.63 1.11
N GLY A 70 -8.86 -5.05 0.29
CA GLY A 70 -7.52 -5.45 0.75
C GLY A 70 -6.76 -4.29 1.39
N THR A 71 -6.19 -4.56 2.57
CA THR A 71 -5.30 -3.64 3.30
C THR A 71 -3.87 -4.11 3.20
N TYR A 72 -2.99 -3.18 2.86
CA TYR A 72 -1.58 -3.45 2.65
C TYR A 72 -0.75 -2.73 3.70
N THR A 73 0.38 -3.33 4.04
CA THR A 73 1.41 -2.70 4.88
C THR A 73 2.79 -2.94 4.29
N THR A 74 3.66 -1.96 4.46
CA THR A 74 5.09 -2.04 4.17
C THR A 74 5.92 -2.27 5.43
N ASN A 75 5.29 -2.36 6.60
CA ASN A 75 5.96 -2.67 7.86
C ASN A 75 6.22 -4.19 7.96
N PRO A 76 7.49 -4.64 7.94
CA PRO A 76 7.83 -6.07 8.03
C PRO A 76 7.29 -6.76 9.28
N ASP A 77 7.13 -6.04 10.39
CA ASP A 77 6.63 -6.59 11.65
C ASP A 77 5.15 -6.99 11.56
N LEU A 78 4.40 -6.30 10.68
CA LEU A 78 2.99 -6.55 10.41
C LEU A 78 2.78 -7.47 9.21
N PHE A 79 3.86 -7.96 8.59
CA PHE A 79 3.71 -8.91 7.49
C PHE A 79 3.04 -10.17 8.05
N PRO A 80 2.01 -10.69 7.36
CA PRO A 80 1.43 -11.95 7.77
C PRO A 80 2.57 -12.97 7.77
N ARG A 81 2.89 -13.49 8.95
CA ARG A 81 3.79 -14.64 9.06
C ARG A 81 3.11 -15.73 8.27
N SER A 82 3.66 -16.00 7.09
CA SER A 82 3.18 -17.09 6.26
C SER A 82 3.37 -18.35 7.09
N ASN A 83 2.31 -18.83 7.74
CA ASN A 83 2.18 -20.22 8.15
C ASN A 83 2.01 -21.08 6.89
N GLN A 84 2.90 -20.90 5.90
CA GLN A 84 3.15 -21.91 4.90
C GLN A 84 3.81 -23.05 5.68
N LEU A 85 2.96 -23.84 6.33
CA LEU A 85 3.27 -25.16 6.80
C LEU A 85 3.98 -25.83 5.64
N LYS A 86 5.25 -26.19 5.87
CA LYS A 86 5.97 -27.13 5.03
C LYS A 86 5.04 -28.33 4.88
N MET A 87 4.43 -28.47 3.71
CA MET A 87 3.75 -29.70 3.36
C MET A 87 4.89 -30.59 2.87
N PHE A 88 5.41 -31.35 3.83
CA PHE A 88 6.41 -32.39 3.63
C PHE A 88 5.87 -33.47 2.70
#